data_AF-A0A2N1PHT0-F1
#
_entry.id   AF-A0A2N1PHT0-F1
#
_cell.length_a   1.000
_cell.length_b   1.000
_cell.length_c   1.000
_cell.angle_alpha   90.00
_cell.angle_beta   90.00
_cell.angle_gamma   90.00
#
_symmetry.space_group_name_H-M   'P 1'
#
loop_
_entity.id
_entity.type
_entity.pdbx_description
1 polymer ?
#
loop_
_entity_poly.entity_id
_entity_poly.type
_entity_poly.pdbx_seq_one_letter_code
_entity_poly.pdbx_strand_id
1 'polypeptide(L)'
;TLTSFTSVKNFEDENEFLTFITKRGVVKRTPISEYQNIRTNGIIAISLRENDELLGVRSTDGTKEIILGASNGKAIRFAETDVRSMGRTAGGVRGMSISDADEIVGIAIVDNDQEEILIITEKGFGKRTIVDEYRKQIRGGKGVKTVNVTDKNGRLSTLRTVSDDQDLIVVSDKGVVIRTHVDQISQTKRATQGVRIIRLRPDHKVSTIALVPRQDEDEDDFVTEQQFIQESLPVEAEKKILGVVDLAPDEIEEDDEEVISTDSLFDE
;
A
#
# COMPACT_ATOMS: atom_id res chain seq x y z
N THR A 1 -9.60 12.62 -1.03
CA THR A 1 -9.65 11.35 -0.27
C THR A 1 -9.08 11.57 1.11
N LEU A 2 -9.71 11.03 2.16
CA LEU A 2 -9.16 11.05 3.51
C LEU A 2 -8.07 9.98 3.62
N THR A 3 -6.83 10.39 3.93
CA THR A 3 -5.70 9.45 4.06
C THR A 3 -5.59 8.87 5.47
N SER A 4 -5.76 9.71 6.49
CA SER A 4 -5.56 9.35 7.89
C SER A 4 -6.37 10.29 8.76
N PHE A 5 -6.78 9.80 9.92
CA PHE A 5 -7.27 10.64 11.02
C PHE A 5 -6.48 10.30 12.28
N THR A 6 -6.29 11.28 13.15
CA THR A 6 -5.61 11.13 14.44
C THR A 6 -6.40 11.94 15.44
N SER A 7 -6.72 11.34 16.59
CA SER A 7 -7.34 12.06 17.70
C SER A 7 -6.26 12.79 18.50
N VAL A 8 -6.46 14.08 18.75
CA VAL A 8 -5.58 14.92 19.56
C VAL A 8 -6.39 15.43 20.74
N LYS A 9 -5.91 15.20 21.97
CA LYS A 9 -6.60 15.65 23.18
C LYS A 9 -6.15 17.03 23.64
N ASN A 10 -4.84 17.30 23.55
CA ASN A 10 -4.25 18.55 24.00
C ASN A 10 -3.29 19.11 22.93
N PHE A 11 -3.54 20.32 22.46
CA PHE A 11 -2.67 20.99 21.48
C PHE A 11 -1.50 21.75 22.13
N GLU A 12 -1.49 21.87 23.45
CA GLU A 12 -0.46 22.60 24.20
C GLU A 12 0.68 21.69 24.67
N ASP A 13 0.61 20.39 24.41
CA ASP A 13 1.69 19.47 24.77
C ASP A 13 2.91 19.66 23.86
N GLU A 14 3.98 20.19 24.43
CA GLU A 14 5.24 20.44 23.71
C GLU A 14 6.00 19.16 23.34
N ASN A 15 5.66 18.03 23.96
CA ASN A 15 6.28 16.74 23.69
C ASN A 15 5.52 15.93 22.64
N GLU A 16 4.29 16.33 22.26
CA GLU A 16 3.53 15.64 21.22
C GLU A 16 3.82 16.19 19.82
N PHE A 17 4.00 15.27 18.89
CA PHE A 17 4.25 15.56 17.48
C PHE A 17 3.32 14.77 16.58
N LEU A 18 2.93 15.40 15.48
CA LEU A 18 2.36 14.69 14.34
C LEU A 18 3.48 14.30 13.39
N THR A 19 3.66 13.00 13.22
CA THR A 19 4.62 12.39 12.31
C THR A 19 3.92 11.95 11.02
N PHE A 20 4.31 12.58 9.93
CA PHE A 20 3.81 12.36 8.56
C PHE A 20 4.76 11.43 7.82
N ILE A 21 4.21 10.43 7.15
CA ILE A 21 4.97 9.48 6.33
C ILE A 21 4.36 9.48 4.92
N THR A 22 5.21 9.60 3.90
CA THR A 22 4.80 9.55 2.50
C THR A 22 5.11 8.21 1.85
N LYS A 23 4.43 7.90 0.74
CA LYS A 23 4.68 6.68 -0.05
C LYS A 23 6.10 6.63 -0.60
N ARG A 24 6.75 7.75 -0.86
CA ARG A 24 8.16 7.81 -1.31
C ARG A 24 9.19 7.77 -0.18
N GLY A 25 8.78 7.46 1.05
CA GLY A 25 9.68 7.27 2.19
C GLY A 25 10.22 8.57 2.78
N VAL A 26 9.49 9.67 2.59
CA VAL A 26 9.74 10.93 3.29
C VAL A 26 8.99 10.91 4.62
N VAL A 27 9.66 11.40 5.66
CA VAL A 27 9.10 11.51 7.01
C VAL A 27 9.25 12.94 7.49
N LYS A 28 8.22 13.45 8.15
CA LYS A 28 8.25 14.77 8.76
C LYS A 28 7.61 14.72 10.14
N ARG A 29 8.22 15.40 11.10
CA ARG A 29 7.68 15.57 12.44
C ARG A 29 7.35 17.03 12.68
N THR A 30 6.12 17.33 13.09
CA THR A 30 5.65 18.70 13.36
C THR A 30 5.01 18.74 14.75
N PRO A 31 5.36 19.71 15.61
CA PRO A 31 4.74 19.86 16.92
C PRO A 31 3.23 20.00 16.80
N ILE A 32 2.49 19.46 17.76
CA ILE A 32 1.03 19.45 17.70
C ILE A 32 0.43 20.85 17.83
N SER A 33 1.12 21.75 18.54
CA SER A 33 0.75 23.16 18.74
C SER A 33 0.58 23.95 17.44
N GLU A 34 1.26 23.55 16.37
CA GLU A 34 1.11 24.11 15.02
C GLU A 34 -0.30 23.92 14.41
N TYR A 35 -1.08 22.99 14.98
CA TYR A 35 -2.43 22.62 14.55
C TYR A 35 -3.52 23.12 15.50
N GLN A 36 -3.22 23.95 16.50
CA GLN A 36 -4.21 24.49 17.44
C GLN A 36 -5.29 25.34 16.72
N ASN A 37 -4.89 26.11 15.70
CA ASN A 37 -5.77 27.04 14.99
C ASN A 37 -6.10 26.56 13.57
N ILE A 38 -7.15 25.75 13.44
CA ILE A 38 -7.60 25.17 12.16
C ILE A 38 -8.74 26.01 11.58
N ARG A 39 -8.66 26.32 10.28
CA ARG A 39 -9.72 27.01 9.52
C ARG A 39 -10.66 25.99 8.88
N THR A 40 -11.87 26.41 8.54
CA THR A 40 -12.86 25.58 7.81
C THR A 40 -12.35 25.04 6.47
N ASN A 41 -11.50 25.81 5.78
CA ASN A 41 -10.89 25.41 4.50
C ASN A 41 -9.68 24.49 4.67
N GLY A 42 -9.38 24.07 5.90
CA GLY A 42 -8.18 23.31 6.22
C GLY A 42 -6.92 24.17 6.22
N ILE A 43 -5.80 23.50 6.53
CA ILE A 43 -4.50 24.12 6.69
C ILE A 43 -3.43 23.19 6.08
N ILE A 44 -2.39 23.77 5.45
CA ILE A 44 -1.30 22.96 4.90
C ILE A 44 -0.59 22.25 6.06
N ALA A 45 -0.42 20.94 5.94
CA ALA A 45 0.23 20.09 6.94
C ALA A 45 1.55 19.51 6.46
N ILE A 46 1.79 19.40 5.15
CA ILE A 46 3.04 18.98 4.52
C ILE A 46 3.08 19.46 3.06
N SER A 47 4.26 19.86 2.58
CA SER A 47 4.47 20.13 1.15
C SER A 47 4.94 18.85 0.46
N LEU A 48 4.12 18.33 -0.47
CA LEU A 48 4.40 17.11 -1.22
C LEU A 48 5.01 17.42 -2.58
N ARG A 49 5.84 16.51 -3.08
CA ARG A 49 6.34 16.54 -4.46
C ARG A 49 5.28 15.96 -5.39
N GLU A 50 5.34 16.29 -6.68
CA GLU A 50 4.33 15.88 -7.67
C GLU A 50 4.07 14.36 -7.72
N ASN A 51 5.11 13.53 -7.51
CA ASN A 51 5.03 12.07 -7.56
C ASN A 51 5.01 11.40 -6.16
N ASP A 52 4.59 12.14 -5.13
CA ASP A 52 4.52 11.65 -3.76
C ASP A 52 3.14 11.89 -3.14
N GLU A 53 2.74 10.95 -2.30
CA GLU A 53 1.45 10.97 -1.64
C GLU A 53 1.64 10.71 -0.15
N LEU A 54 0.80 11.32 0.67
CA LEU A 54 0.77 10.99 2.08
C LEU A 54 0.27 9.54 2.25
N LEU A 55 1.02 8.73 2.99
CA LEU A 55 0.62 7.37 3.35
C LEU A 55 -0.16 7.38 4.67
N GLY A 56 0.29 8.16 5.65
CA GLY A 56 -0.37 8.22 6.94
C GLY A 56 0.26 9.24 7.89
N VAL A 57 -0.48 9.54 8.94
CA VAL A 57 -0.04 10.40 10.05
C VAL A 57 -0.15 9.62 11.35
N ARG A 58 0.82 9.76 12.24
CA ARG A 58 0.83 9.14 13.57
C ARG A 58 1.21 10.17 14.62
N SER A 59 0.63 10.07 15.81
CA SER A 59 1.09 10.86 16.96
C SER A 59 2.31 10.18 17.58
N THR A 60 3.30 10.97 17.97
CA THR A 60 4.53 10.52 18.64
C THR A 60 4.91 11.50 19.75
N ASP A 61 5.71 11.07 20.73
CA ASP A 61 5.96 11.81 21.99
C ASP A 61 7.43 12.17 22.24
N GLY A 62 8.29 12.00 21.23
CA GLY A 62 9.74 12.17 21.33
C GLY A 62 10.50 10.91 21.73
N THR A 63 9.83 9.86 22.22
CA THR A 63 10.47 8.61 22.68
C THR A 63 10.24 7.42 21.75
N LYS A 64 9.30 7.53 20.81
CA LYS A 64 8.89 6.41 19.94
C LYS A 64 9.97 6.07 18.92
N GLU A 65 9.89 4.84 18.43
CA GLU A 65 10.62 4.42 17.25
C GLU A 65 9.68 4.18 16.07
N ILE A 66 10.19 4.43 14.87
CA ILE A 66 9.43 4.34 13.62
C ILE A 66 9.97 3.18 12.80
N ILE A 67 9.07 2.28 12.41
CA ILE A 67 9.34 1.22 11.44
C ILE A 67 8.58 1.50 10.16
N LEU A 68 9.33 1.63 9.05
CA LEU A 68 8.76 1.78 7.72
C LEU A 68 8.96 0.49 6.92
N GLY A 69 7.89 -0.02 6.32
CA GLY A 69 7.91 -1.19 5.44
C GLY A 69 7.73 -0.79 3.98
N ALA A 70 8.62 -1.25 3.10
CA ALA A 70 8.56 -1.03 1.66
C ALA A 70 8.01 -2.26 0.93
N SER A 71 7.35 -2.04 -0.22
CA SER A 71 6.72 -3.11 -1.01
C SER A 71 7.68 -4.21 -1.49
N ASN A 72 8.98 -3.94 -1.64
CA ASN A 72 10.01 -4.95 -1.90
C ASN A 72 10.32 -5.89 -0.72
N GLY A 73 9.60 -5.79 0.40
CA GLY A 73 9.80 -6.65 1.57
C GLY A 73 10.99 -6.27 2.44
N LYS A 74 11.45 -5.02 2.36
CA LYS A 74 12.41 -4.44 3.31
C LYS A 74 11.70 -3.55 4.33
N ALA A 75 12.28 -3.44 5.52
CA ALA A 75 11.85 -2.49 6.53
C ALA A 75 13.06 -1.80 7.18
N ILE A 76 12.89 -0.54 7.58
CA ILE A 76 13.88 0.22 8.35
C ILE A 76 13.26 0.64 9.68
N ARG A 77 14.04 0.54 10.75
CA ARG A 77 13.69 0.97 12.11
C ARG A 77 14.67 2.05 12.56
N PHE A 78 14.16 3.19 13.03
CA PHE A 78 14.97 4.30 13.53
C PHE A 78 14.20 5.09 14.61
N ALA A 79 14.91 5.83 15.45
CA ALA A 79 14.30 6.65 16.49
C ALA A 79 13.59 7.86 15.86
N GLU A 80 12.44 8.29 16.40
CA GLU A 80 11.75 9.45 15.86
C GLU A 80 12.59 10.75 15.95
N THR A 81 13.52 10.80 16.92
CA THR A 81 14.41 11.93 17.15
C THR A 81 15.43 12.14 16.03
N ASP A 82 15.70 11.12 15.21
CA ASP A 82 16.49 11.26 13.97
C ASP A 82 15.80 12.22 12.96
N VAL A 83 14.49 12.42 13.11
CA VAL A 83 13.69 13.38 12.35
C VAL A 83 13.53 14.65 13.19
N ARG A 84 14.27 15.70 12.82
CA ARG A 84 14.12 17.02 13.45
C ARG A 84 12.69 17.53 13.35
N SER A 85 12.26 18.26 14.37
CA SER A 85 11.00 19.01 14.34
C SER A 85 11.02 20.06 13.23
N MET A 86 9.91 20.19 12.52
CA MET A 86 9.74 21.12 11.40
C MET A 86 8.33 21.73 11.40
N GLY A 87 8.24 22.94 10.87
CA GLY A 87 6.96 23.60 10.63
C GLY A 87 6.10 22.91 9.56
N ARG A 88 4.86 23.36 9.47
CA ARG A 88 3.82 22.75 8.63
C ARG A 88 4.09 22.80 7.13
N THR A 89 4.74 23.84 6.63
CA THR A 89 5.04 24.00 5.19
C THR A 89 6.25 23.22 4.72
N ALA A 90 7.04 22.63 5.65
CA ALA A 90 8.20 21.84 5.28
C ALA A 90 7.81 20.53 4.58
N GLY A 91 8.68 20.06 3.67
CA GLY A 91 8.49 18.80 2.94
C GLY A 91 9.00 17.55 3.66
N GLY A 92 9.73 17.69 4.77
CA GLY A 92 10.28 16.57 5.54
C GLY A 92 11.68 16.13 5.10
N VAL A 93 12.12 15.01 5.64
CA VAL A 93 13.45 14.38 5.39
C VAL A 93 13.28 12.93 5.02
N ARG A 94 14.28 12.35 4.33
CA ARG A 94 14.24 10.94 3.95
C ARG A 94 14.26 10.02 5.18
N GLY A 95 13.25 9.17 5.32
CA GLY A 95 13.14 8.12 6.34
C GLY A 95 13.64 6.76 5.84
N MET A 96 13.36 6.40 4.59
CA MET A 96 13.88 5.19 3.96
C MET A 96 14.32 5.47 2.52
N SER A 97 15.43 4.87 2.08
CA SER A 97 15.82 4.86 0.68
C SER A 97 15.16 3.67 -0.02
N ILE A 98 14.27 3.98 -0.96
CA ILE A 98 13.56 3.02 -1.79
C ILE A 98 13.87 3.28 -3.27
N SER A 99 13.63 2.28 -4.12
CA SER A 99 13.71 2.45 -5.57
C SER A 99 12.44 3.10 -6.11
N ASP A 100 12.47 3.65 -7.33
CA ASP A 100 11.29 4.31 -7.93
C ASP A 100 10.13 3.32 -8.20
N ALA A 101 10.47 2.04 -8.36
CA ALA A 101 9.50 0.95 -8.53
C ALA A 101 8.83 0.52 -7.21
N ASP A 102 9.36 0.96 -6.07
CA ASP A 102 8.89 0.64 -4.74
C ASP A 102 8.20 1.83 -4.06
N GLU A 103 7.39 1.51 -3.06
CA GLU A 103 6.74 2.49 -2.19
C GLU A 103 6.70 1.97 -0.75
N ILE A 104 6.53 2.89 0.19
CA ILE A 104 6.21 2.54 1.57
C ILE A 104 4.75 2.12 1.63
N VAL A 105 4.54 0.93 2.17
CA VAL A 105 3.22 0.29 2.31
C VAL A 105 2.81 0.15 3.78
N GLY A 106 3.76 0.33 4.70
CA GLY A 106 3.52 0.11 6.12
C GLY A 106 4.27 1.08 7.03
N ILE A 107 3.59 1.43 8.11
CA ILE A 107 4.05 2.31 9.17
C ILE A 107 3.72 1.60 10.48
N ALA A 108 4.72 1.41 11.32
CA ALA A 108 4.57 1.00 12.70
C ALA A 108 5.28 2.01 13.60
N ILE A 109 4.60 2.43 14.65
CA ILE A 109 5.17 3.23 15.73
C ILE A 109 5.25 2.29 16.91
N VAL A 110 6.41 2.20 17.52
CA VAL A 110 6.69 1.21 18.57
C VAL A 110 7.31 1.89 19.77
N ASP A 111 6.92 1.44 20.95
CA ASP A 111 7.40 1.93 22.25
C ASP A 111 8.52 1.07 22.80
N ASN A 112 8.43 -0.24 22.61
CA ASN A 112 9.40 -1.17 23.17
C ASN A 112 9.72 -2.33 22.22
N ASP A 113 10.78 -3.05 22.56
CA ASP A 113 11.32 -4.15 21.75
C ASP A 113 10.45 -5.43 21.76
N GLN A 114 9.48 -5.55 22.67
CA GLN A 114 8.63 -6.74 22.83
C GLN A 114 7.34 -6.68 22.01
N GLU A 115 7.00 -5.51 21.47
CA GLU A 115 5.87 -5.37 20.55
C GLU A 115 6.04 -6.24 19.31
N GLU A 116 4.91 -6.53 18.66
CA GLU A 116 4.90 -7.35 17.46
C GLU A 116 4.51 -6.57 16.22
N ILE A 117 5.19 -6.89 15.13
CA ILE A 117 4.91 -6.37 13.81
C ILE A 117 4.23 -7.45 13.00
N LEU A 118 2.99 -7.17 12.58
CA LEU A 118 2.29 -7.94 11.57
C LEU A 118 2.69 -7.46 10.18
N ILE A 119 3.02 -8.41 9.32
CA ILE A 119 3.14 -8.18 7.89
C ILE A 119 2.14 -9.01 7.11
N ILE A 120 1.68 -8.46 5.99
CA ILE A 120 0.82 -9.15 5.03
C ILE A 120 1.32 -8.86 3.61
N THR A 121 1.37 -9.88 2.78
CA THR A 121 1.72 -9.78 1.36
C THR A 121 0.48 -9.80 0.48
N GLU A 122 0.62 -9.36 -0.77
CA GLU A 122 -0.47 -9.25 -1.73
C GLU A 122 -1.23 -10.57 -1.97
N LYS A 123 -0.57 -11.72 -1.83
CA LYS A 123 -1.17 -13.06 -2.02
C LYS A 123 -1.64 -13.73 -0.73
N GLY A 124 -1.83 -12.97 0.36
CA GLY A 124 -2.41 -13.46 1.61
C GLY A 124 -1.46 -14.25 2.50
N PHE A 125 -0.15 -14.10 2.33
CA PHE A 125 0.83 -14.60 3.30
C PHE A 125 1.08 -13.53 4.34
N GLY A 126 1.36 -13.94 5.57
CA GLY A 126 1.74 -13.03 6.61
C GLY A 126 2.35 -13.77 7.80
N LYS A 127 2.77 -12.97 8.77
CA LYS A 127 3.40 -13.43 10.00
C LYS A 127 3.50 -12.28 10.98
N ARG A 128 3.69 -12.64 12.24
CA ARG A 128 4.10 -11.72 13.29
C ARG A 128 5.59 -11.84 13.56
N THR A 129 6.23 -10.74 13.89
CA THR A 129 7.65 -10.71 14.25
C THR A 129 7.88 -9.68 15.34
N ILE A 130 8.58 -10.07 16.40
CA ILE A 130 8.94 -9.17 17.51
C ILE A 130 9.82 -8.02 16.97
N VAL A 131 9.60 -6.83 17.52
CA VAL A 131 10.33 -5.59 17.18
C VAL A 131 11.84 -5.72 17.38
N ASP A 132 12.31 -6.41 18.42
CA ASP A 132 13.73 -6.69 18.69
C ASP A 132 14.48 -7.32 17.49
N GLU A 133 13.81 -8.16 16.70
CA GLU A 133 14.44 -8.74 15.50
C GLU A 133 14.85 -7.63 14.51
N TYR A 134 14.12 -6.51 14.46
CA TYR A 134 14.44 -5.35 13.64
C TYR A 134 15.53 -4.52 14.31
N ARG A 135 16.79 -4.74 13.92
CA ARG A 135 17.90 -3.88 14.37
C ARG A 135 17.64 -2.41 14.02
N LYS A 136 17.93 -1.51 14.97
CA LYS A 136 17.91 -0.06 14.74
C LYS A 136 18.97 0.34 13.71
N GLN A 137 18.63 1.31 12.88
CA GLN A 137 19.48 1.89 11.85
C GLN A 137 19.32 3.40 11.86
N ILE A 138 20.24 4.11 11.20
CA ILE A 138 20.07 5.53 10.92
C ILE A 138 19.01 5.69 9.82
N ARG A 139 18.13 6.68 9.96
CA ARG A 139 17.13 6.99 8.93
C ARG A 139 17.77 7.21 7.55
N GLY A 140 16.99 6.96 6.50
CA GLY A 140 17.40 7.11 5.10
C GLY A 140 18.20 5.93 4.55
N GLY A 141 18.46 4.90 5.36
CA GLY A 141 19.01 3.63 4.89
C GLY A 141 18.03 2.82 4.02
N LYS A 142 18.53 1.73 3.43
CA LYS A 142 17.73 0.79 2.61
C LYS A 142 16.89 -0.19 3.43
N GLY A 143 17.09 -0.24 4.75
CA GLY A 143 16.46 -1.23 5.63
C GLY A 143 17.02 -2.65 5.49
N VAL A 144 16.42 -3.57 6.25
CA VAL A 144 16.71 -5.01 6.27
C VAL A 144 15.51 -5.79 5.73
N LYS A 145 15.72 -7.03 5.27
CA LYS A 145 14.62 -7.90 4.84
C LYS A 145 13.65 -8.16 6.00
N THR A 146 12.36 -7.94 5.75
CA THR A 146 11.23 -8.25 6.65
C THR A 146 10.40 -9.43 6.14
N VAL A 147 10.44 -9.69 4.83
CA VAL A 147 9.86 -10.86 4.19
C VAL A 147 10.68 -11.24 2.97
N ASN A 148 10.78 -12.52 2.66
CA ASN A 148 11.32 -12.95 1.39
C ASN A 148 10.23 -12.90 0.32
N VAL A 149 10.25 -11.84 -0.51
CA VAL A 149 9.30 -11.69 -1.62
C VAL A 149 9.63 -12.71 -2.72
N THR A 150 8.62 -13.45 -3.14
CA THR A 150 8.65 -14.48 -4.17
C THR A 150 7.37 -14.42 -4.98
N ASP A 151 7.34 -15.07 -6.15
CA ASP A 151 6.12 -15.14 -6.95
C ASP A 151 4.95 -15.82 -6.21
N LYS A 152 5.25 -16.66 -5.20
CA LYS A 152 4.23 -17.36 -4.41
C LYS A 152 3.50 -16.45 -3.42
N ASN A 153 4.20 -15.52 -2.77
CA ASN A 153 3.61 -14.65 -1.75
C ASN A 153 3.32 -13.22 -2.25
N GLY A 154 3.98 -12.76 -3.31
CA GLY A 154 3.82 -11.40 -3.82
C GLY A 154 4.52 -10.36 -2.94
N ARG A 155 4.35 -9.09 -3.32
CA ARG A 155 5.01 -7.96 -2.64
C ARG A 155 4.43 -7.76 -1.24
N LEU A 156 5.17 -7.05 -0.40
CA LEU A 156 4.65 -6.61 0.88
C LEU A 156 3.50 -5.62 0.63
N SER A 157 2.34 -5.89 1.22
CA SER A 157 1.15 -5.04 1.12
C SER A 157 0.94 -4.21 2.38
N THR A 158 1.37 -4.70 3.53
CA THR A 158 1.16 -4.02 4.81
C THR A 158 2.24 -4.37 5.83
N LEU A 159 2.54 -3.38 6.68
CA LEU A 159 3.27 -3.54 7.93
C LEU A 159 2.60 -2.66 9.01
N ARG A 160 2.25 -3.25 10.15
CA ARG A 160 1.60 -2.60 11.29
C ARG A 160 2.05 -3.22 12.62
N THR A 161 2.07 -2.42 13.69
CA THR A 161 2.13 -2.93 15.06
C THR A 161 0.79 -3.60 15.39
N VAL A 162 0.83 -4.72 16.11
CA VAL A 162 -0.36 -5.48 16.52
C VAL A 162 -0.25 -5.95 17.96
N SER A 163 -1.41 -6.26 18.54
CA SER A 163 -1.55 -6.92 19.84
C SER A 163 -2.36 -8.21 19.69
N ASP A 164 -2.18 -9.16 20.62
CA ASP A 164 -2.87 -10.46 20.61
C ASP A 164 -4.40 -10.36 20.76
N ASP A 165 -4.89 -9.27 21.35
CA ASP A 165 -6.31 -8.97 21.60
C ASP A 165 -7.01 -8.27 20.43
N GLN A 166 -6.47 -8.44 19.21
CA GLN A 166 -7.01 -7.83 18.00
C GLN A 166 -7.41 -8.89 16.97
N ASP A 167 -8.37 -8.51 16.13
CA ASP A 167 -8.67 -9.23 14.90
C ASP A 167 -8.12 -8.48 13.70
N LEU A 168 -7.56 -9.25 12.78
CA LEU A 168 -7.21 -8.81 11.46
C LEU A 168 -8.39 -9.04 10.53
N ILE A 169 -8.89 -7.96 9.92
CA ILE A 169 -9.82 -8.01 8.79
C ILE A 169 -9.02 -7.74 7.52
N VAL A 170 -9.10 -8.62 6.54
CA VAL A 170 -8.48 -8.46 5.23
C VAL A 170 -9.55 -8.43 4.16
N VAL A 171 -9.46 -7.45 3.28
CA VAL A 171 -10.37 -7.28 2.14
C VAL A 171 -9.56 -7.44 0.85
N SER A 172 -10.01 -8.35 -0.01
CA SER A 172 -9.45 -8.52 -1.35
C SER A 172 -10.00 -7.49 -2.33
N ASP A 173 -9.31 -7.30 -3.46
CA ASP A 173 -9.75 -6.45 -4.57
C ASP A 173 -11.04 -6.94 -5.26
N LYS A 174 -11.47 -8.17 -5.00
CA LYS A 174 -12.73 -8.75 -5.46
C LYS A 174 -13.81 -8.82 -4.38
N GLY A 175 -13.65 -8.11 -3.26
CA GLY A 175 -14.67 -7.96 -2.23
C GLY A 175 -14.79 -9.12 -1.24
N VAL A 176 -13.91 -10.12 -1.31
CA VAL A 176 -13.82 -11.15 -0.25
C VAL A 176 -13.26 -10.52 1.02
N VAL A 177 -13.99 -10.65 2.13
CA VAL A 177 -13.62 -10.17 3.47
C VAL A 177 -13.36 -11.37 4.36
N ILE A 178 -12.22 -11.39 5.04
CA ILE A 178 -11.83 -12.47 5.95
C ILE A 178 -11.36 -11.86 7.26
N ARG A 179 -11.88 -12.40 8.37
CA ARG A 179 -11.47 -12.07 9.73
C ARG A 179 -10.59 -13.18 10.27
N THR A 180 -9.54 -12.82 11.00
CA THR A 180 -8.64 -13.78 11.64
C THR A 180 -8.12 -13.18 12.93
N HIS A 181 -8.18 -13.92 14.03
CA HIS A 181 -7.58 -13.46 15.29
C HIS A 181 -6.06 -13.34 15.13
N VAL A 182 -5.49 -12.25 15.62
CA VAL A 182 -4.05 -11.97 15.46
C VAL A 182 -3.20 -13.04 16.15
N ASP A 183 -3.66 -13.55 17.29
CA ASP A 183 -2.98 -14.62 18.06
C ASP A 183 -2.79 -15.93 17.27
N GLN A 184 -3.70 -16.24 16.34
CA GLN A 184 -3.62 -17.41 15.45
C GLN A 184 -2.55 -17.25 14.35
N ILE A 185 -2.12 -16.02 14.05
CA ILE A 185 -1.11 -15.77 13.02
C ILE A 185 0.26 -16.19 13.56
N SER A 186 0.98 -17.04 12.81
CA SER A 186 2.27 -17.56 13.26
C SER A 186 3.31 -16.46 13.46
N GLN A 187 3.96 -16.50 14.61
CA GLN A 187 5.09 -15.66 14.96
C GLN A 187 6.39 -16.32 14.45
N THR A 188 7.12 -15.63 13.55
CA THR A 188 8.38 -16.14 12.98
C THR A 188 9.39 -15.02 12.77
N LYS A 189 10.66 -15.37 12.53
CA LYS A 189 11.73 -14.39 12.28
C LYS A 189 11.50 -13.57 11.01
N ARG A 190 12.23 -12.45 10.88
CA ARG A 190 12.10 -11.52 9.74
C ARG A 190 12.42 -12.13 8.37
N ALA A 191 13.47 -12.94 8.24
CA ALA A 191 13.93 -13.40 6.92
C ALA A 191 13.16 -14.64 6.38
N THR A 192 11.90 -14.83 6.76
CA THR A 192 11.04 -15.94 6.32
C THR A 192 9.95 -15.46 5.35
N GLN A 193 9.30 -16.39 4.64
CA GLN A 193 8.14 -16.09 3.79
C GLN A 193 6.85 -15.80 4.57
N GLY A 194 6.76 -16.26 5.82
CA GLY A 194 5.51 -16.30 6.58
C GLY A 194 4.63 -17.51 6.24
N VAL A 195 3.44 -17.55 6.84
CA VAL A 195 2.42 -18.57 6.60
C VAL A 195 1.28 -18.00 5.77
N ARG A 196 0.52 -18.87 5.12
CA ARG A 196 -0.69 -18.43 4.42
C ARG A 196 -1.78 -18.18 5.45
N ILE A 197 -2.09 -16.91 5.71
CA ILE A 197 -3.21 -16.50 6.58
C ILE A 197 -4.51 -16.67 5.80
N ILE A 198 -4.49 -16.30 4.52
CA ILE A 198 -5.69 -16.26 3.68
C ILE A 198 -5.47 -17.03 2.39
N ARG A 199 -6.46 -17.84 2.01
CA ARG A 199 -6.50 -18.49 0.69
C ARG A 199 -7.24 -17.58 -0.28
N LEU A 200 -6.46 -16.81 -1.04
CA LEU A 200 -6.97 -16.05 -2.19
C LEU A 200 -7.00 -16.94 -3.44
N ARG A 201 -7.95 -16.66 -4.34
CA ARG A 201 -7.95 -17.22 -5.70
C ARG A 201 -6.75 -16.65 -6.50
N PRO A 202 -6.27 -17.34 -7.56
CA PRO A 202 -5.06 -16.93 -8.28
C PRO A 202 -5.06 -15.50 -8.83
N ASP A 203 -6.24 -14.94 -9.07
CA ASP A 203 -6.49 -13.61 -9.63
C ASP A 203 -6.94 -12.56 -8.58
N HIS A 204 -7.01 -12.95 -7.30
CA HIS A 204 -7.35 -12.06 -6.18
C HIS A 204 -6.06 -11.57 -5.49
N LYS A 205 -6.09 -10.33 -5.02
CA LYS A 205 -5.02 -9.77 -4.17
C LYS A 205 -5.61 -9.09 -2.94
N VAL A 206 -4.81 -9.00 -1.89
CA VAL A 206 -5.10 -8.15 -0.74
C VAL A 206 -5.19 -6.69 -1.20
N SER A 207 -6.30 -6.04 -0.91
CA SER A 207 -6.54 -4.63 -1.24
C SER A 207 -6.37 -3.74 -0.02
N THR A 208 -7.02 -4.08 1.09
CA THR A 208 -6.92 -3.33 2.34
C THR A 208 -7.02 -4.25 3.54
N ILE A 209 -6.54 -3.76 4.67
CA ILE A 209 -6.57 -4.47 5.95
C ILE A 209 -6.99 -3.51 7.06
N ALA A 210 -7.68 -4.04 8.06
CA ALA A 210 -8.07 -3.34 9.27
C ALA A 210 -7.72 -4.19 10.49
N LEU A 211 -7.30 -3.52 11.55
CA LEU A 211 -7.12 -4.11 12.87
C LEU A 211 -8.25 -3.59 13.74
N VAL A 212 -9.01 -4.49 14.33
CA VAL A 212 -10.14 -4.16 15.21
C VAL A 212 -9.94 -4.85 16.55
N PRO A 213 -10.50 -4.33 17.65
CA PRO A 213 -10.55 -5.07 18.91
C PRO A 213 -11.17 -6.44 18.67
N ARG A 214 -10.63 -7.46 19.35
CA ARG A 214 -11.15 -8.81 19.28
C ARG A 214 -12.63 -8.82 19.62
N GLN A 215 -13.41 -9.44 18.76
CA GLN A 215 -14.74 -9.91 19.13
C GLN A 215 -14.63 -11.41 19.33
N ASP A 216 -15.02 -11.86 20.52
CA ASP A 216 -15.22 -13.28 20.73
C ASP A 216 -16.41 -13.70 19.85
N GLU A 217 -16.21 -14.74 19.04
CA GLU A 217 -17.28 -15.36 18.29
C GLU A 217 -18.19 -16.03 19.32
N ASP A 218 -19.40 -15.49 19.55
CA ASP A 218 -20.46 -16.27 20.16
C ASP A 218 -20.68 -17.50 19.24
N GLU A 219 -20.73 -18.71 19.82
CA GLU A 219 -20.77 -20.00 19.10
C GLU A 219 -21.90 -20.16 18.07
N ASP A 220 -22.82 -19.19 17.95
CA ASP A 220 -23.96 -19.20 17.03
C ASP A 220 -23.70 -18.57 15.64
N ASP A 221 -22.53 -17.94 15.41
CA ASP A 221 -22.18 -17.31 14.12
C ASP A 221 -21.27 -18.16 13.21
N PHE A 222 -21.09 -19.45 13.53
CA PHE A 222 -20.55 -20.38 12.54
C PHE A 222 -21.57 -20.54 11.40
N VAL A 223 -21.33 -19.81 10.31
CA VAL A 223 -21.80 -20.24 8.99
C VAL A 223 -21.15 -21.60 8.75
N THR A 224 -21.88 -22.65 9.15
CA THR A 224 -21.66 -24.08 8.86
C THR A 224 -20.84 -24.20 7.60
N GLU A 225 -19.65 -24.84 7.65
CA GLU A 225 -18.75 -25.11 6.51
C GLU A 225 -19.48 -25.03 5.16
N GLN A 226 -19.62 -23.81 4.62
CA GLN A 226 -20.12 -23.66 3.28
C GLN A 226 -18.90 -24.02 2.47
N GLN A 227 -18.91 -25.26 1.96
CA GLN A 227 -18.22 -25.58 0.73
C GLN A 227 -18.60 -24.47 -0.25
N PHE A 228 -17.71 -23.48 -0.41
CA PHE A 228 -17.84 -22.47 -1.43
C PHE A 228 -17.63 -23.18 -2.75
N ILE A 229 -18.70 -23.80 -3.26
CA ILE A 229 -18.81 -24.13 -4.66
C ILE A 229 -18.91 -22.77 -5.35
N GLN A 230 -17.79 -22.36 -5.94
CA GLN A 230 -17.76 -21.24 -6.86
C GLN A 230 -18.64 -21.65 -8.06
N GLU A 231 -19.93 -21.32 -8.02
CA GLU A 231 -20.75 -21.40 -9.22
C GLU A 231 -20.15 -20.43 -10.24
N SER A 232 -19.57 -21.01 -11.30
CA SER A 232 -19.33 -20.26 -12.52
C SER A 232 -20.71 -19.84 -13.04
N LEU A 233 -21.00 -18.55 -13.01
CA LEU A 233 -22.06 -18.01 -13.85
C LEU A 233 -21.74 -18.43 -15.29
N PRO A 234 -22.60 -19.19 -15.98
CA PRO A 234 -22.40 -19.41 -17.40
C PRO A 234 -22.53 -18.04 -18.06
N VAL A 235 -21.41 -17.55 -18.58
CA VAL A 235 -21.45 -16.48 -19.57
C VAL A 235 -22.11 -17.13 -20.78
N GLU A 236 -23.41 -16.88 -20.98
CA GLU A 236 -24.02 -17.13 -22.27
C GLU A 236 -23.18 -16.39 -23.30
N ALA A 237 -22.42 -17.16 -24.07
CA ALA A 237 -21.68 -16.68 -25.20
C ALA A 237 -22.69 -16.36 -26.30
N GLU A 238 -23.44 -15.27 -26.15
CA GLU A 238 -23.90 -14.53 -27.31
C GLU A 238 -22.66 -13.88 -27.93
N LYS A 239 -21.95 -14.66 -28.75
CA LYS A 239 -21.20 -14.10 -29.86
C LYS A 239 -22.22 -13.33 -30.70
N LYS A 240 -22.34 -12.03 -30.43
CA LYS A 240 -22.83 -11.11 -31.45
C LYS A 240 -21.77 -11.14 -32.55
N ILE A 241 -21.99 -12.02 -33.52
CA ILE A 241 -21.32 -11.94 -34.81
C ILE A 241 -21.78 -10.59 -35.36
N LEU A 242 -20.95 -9.55 -35.23
CA LEU A 242 -21.09 -8.42 -36.13
C LEU A 242 -20.85 -9.00 -37.51
N GLY A 243 -21.91 -9.00 -38.34
CA GLY A 243 -21.77 -9.30 -39.75
C GLY A 243 -20.67 -8.40 -40.30
N VAL A 244 -19.62 -9.01 -40.82
CA VAL A 244 -18.69 -8.33 -41.70
C VAL A 244 -19.55 -7.84 -42.87
N VAL A 245 -19.71 -6.52 -42.97
CA VAL A 245 -20.21 -5.93 -44.20
C VAL A 245 -19.11 -6.18 -45.22
N ASP A 246 -19.37 -7.06 -46.18
CA ASP A 246 -18.58 -7.12 -47.40
C ASP A 246 -18.70 -5.74 -48.06
N LEU A 247 -17.69 -4.90 -47.82
CA LEU A 247 -17.44 -3.74 -48.65
C LEU A 247 -16.99 -4.30 -50.00
N ALA A 248 -17.93 -4.35 -50.95
CA ALA A 248 -17.59 -4.47 -52.35
C ALA A 248 -16.56 -3.36 -52.69
N PRO A 249 -15.56 -3.63 -53.55
CA PRO A 249 -14.70 -2.56 -54.01
C PRO A 249 -15.58 -1.53 -54.71
N ASP A 250 -15.56 -0.28 -54.22
CA ASP A 250 -16.14 0.83 -54.95
C ASP A 250 -15.48 0.90 -56.33
N GLU A 251 -16.33 1.15 -57.33
CA GLU A 251 -15.95 1.37 -58.71
C GLU A 251 -14.83 2.42 -58.77
N ILE A 252 -13.79 2.09 -59.54
CA ILE A 252 -12.71 2.99 -59.90
C ILE A 252 -13.37 4.16 -60.66
N GLU A 253 -13.40 5.35 -60.06
CA GLU A 253 -13.61 6.58 -60.82
C GLU A 253 -12.44 6.72 -61.80
N GLU A 254 -12.79 6.90 -63.07
CA GLU A 254 -11.87 7.17 -64.17
C GLU A 254 -11.13 8.48 -63.87
N ASP A 255 -9.85 8.39 -63.50
CA ASP A 255 -8.93 9.53 -63.60
C ASP A 255 -8.67 9.74 -65.10
N ASP A 256 -9.25 10.81 -65.64
CA ASP A 256 -8.99 11.33 -66.98
C ASP A 256 -7.48 11.50 -67.21
N GLU A 257 -6.95 10.80 -68.23
CA GLU A 257 -5.59 10.96 -68.72
C GLU A 257 -5.37 12.39 -69.27
N GLU A 258 -4.68 13.25 -68.53
CA GLU A 258 -3.92 14.34 -69.17
C GLU A 258 -2.61 13.80 -69.73
N VAL A 259 -2.63 13.55 -71.04
CA VAL A 259 -1.49 13.16 -71.87
C VAL A 259 -0.46 14.30 -71.89
N ILE A 260 0.63 14.17 -71.12
CA ILE A 260 1.85 14.96 -71.35
C ILE A 260 2.73 14.18 -72.31
N SER A 261 2.75 14.59 -73.57
CA SER A 261 3.65 14.06 -74.59
C SER A 261 5.09 14.47 -74.29
N THR A 262 5.98 13.50 -74.08
CA THR A 262 7.43 13.70 -74.23
C THR A 262 7.96 12.75 -75.28
N ASP A 263 7.71 13.10 -76.54
CA ASP A 263 8.46 12.59 -77.69
C ASP A 263 9.26 13.75 -78.27
N SER A 264 10.54 13.80 -77.92
CA SER A 264 11.67 14.25 -78.77
C SER A 264 12.90 14.48 -77.89
N LEU A 265 13.51 13.40 -77.43
CA LEU A 265 14.95 13.40 -77.18
C LEU A 265 15.52 12.36 -78.13
N PHE A 266 16.41 12.84 -79.01
CA PHE A 266 17.11 12.17 -80.11
C PHE A 266 16.42 12.22 -81.48
N ASP A 267 16.62 13.33 -82.21
CA ASP A 267 17.25 13.32 -83.54
C ASP A 267 17.83 14.72 -83.89
N GLU A 268 19.10 14.70 -84.34
CA GLU A 268 20.01 15.73 -84.91
C GLU A 268 20.21 17.12 -84.25
#